data_AF-A0A1X6ZB11-F1
#
_entry.id   AF-A0A1X6ZB11-F1
#
_cell.length_a   1.000
_cell.length_b   1.000
_cell.length_c   1.000
_cell.angle_alpha   90.00
_cell.angle_beta   90.00
_cell.angle_gamma   90.00
#
_symmetry.space_group_name_H-M   'P 1'
#
loop_
_entity.id
_entity.type
_entity.pdbx_description
1 polymer ?
#
loop_
_entity_poly.entity_id
_entity_poly.type
_entity_poly.pdbx_seq_one_letter_code
_entity_poly.pdbx_strand_id
1 'polypeptide(L)'
;MVFEYDFDIVAIAPDEVDPEHGVAAVTGNRAVRAWFRDIRTVQALHSASPKIRRIFVDSGFSLETHSSGLPHGLYLPEDAVDRERILKRLFANIRNMGVQGEYFGEFDIWQFLDDVKQARPEPEITTNIVDQTVAMRQPHASTTKRRSVQWRIGIALGLAVMVIAILRFLAAAGATP
;
A
#
# COMPACT_ATOMS: atom_id res chain seq x y z
N MET A 1 -7.70 -22.54 10.34
CA MET A 1 -8.18 -21.24 9.81
C MET A 1 -7.33 -20.91 8.61
N VAL A 2 -7.88 -20.28 7.57
CA VAL A 2 -7.15 -19.95 6.34
C VAL A 2 -6.82 -18.46 6.39
N PHE A 3 -5.53 -18.15 6.45
CA PHE A 3 -4.98 -16.80 6.29
C PHE A 3 -4.83 -16.50 4.80
N GLU A 4 -5.03 -15.23 4.41
CA GLU A 4 -4.70 -14.76 3.06
C GLU A 4 -3.43 -13.90 3.14
N TYR A 5 -2.41 -14.28 2.38
CA TYR A 5 -1.11 -13.61 2.42
C TYR A 5 -0.86 -12.65 1.26
N ASP A 6 -1.90 -12.33 0.48
CA ASP A 6 -1.81 -11.30 -0.55
C ASP A 6 -1.48 -9.94 0.05
N PHE A 7 -0.70 -9.17 -0.70
CA PHE A 7 -0.30 -7.83 -0.32
C PHE A 7 -0.27 -6.91 -1.53
N ASP A 8 -0.55 -5.64 -1.28
CA ASP A 8 -0.50 -4.57 -2.27
C ASP A 8 0.78 -3.74 -2.09
N ILE A 9 1.27 -3.17 -3.18
CA ILE A 9 2.37 -2.20 -3.14
C ILE A 9 1.78 -0.80 -3.05
N VAL A 10 2.12 -0.10 -1.97
CA VAL A 10 1.63 1.26 -1.69
C VAL A 10 2.80 2.22 -1.78
N ALA A 11 2.63 3.33 -2.51
CA ALA A 11 3.60 4.43 -2.53
C ALA A 11 3.64 5.13 -1.16
N ILE A 12 4.85 5.44 -0.71
CA ILE A 12 5.08 6.22 0.49
C ILE A 12 5.52 7.61 0.08
N ALA A 13 4.98 8.62 0.74
CA ALA A 13 5.45 9.98 0.53
C ALA A 13 6.92 10.11 1.01
N PRO A 14 7.81 10.82 0.30
CA PRO A 14 9.24 10.88 0.63
C PRO A 14 9.55 11.37 2.05
N ASP A 15 8.64 12.14 2.65
CA ASP A 15 8.70 12.68 4.02
C ASP A 15 8.30 11.67 5.11
N GLU A 16 7.62 10.59 4.74
CA GLU A 16 7.29 9.45 5.63
C GLU A 16 8.33 8.32 5.57
N VAL A 17 9.36 8.48 4.74
CA VAL A 17 10.48 7.54 4.67
C VAL A 17 11.35 7.76 5.90
N ASP A 18 11.19 6.87 6.88
CA ASP A 18 12.09 6.78 8.04
C ASP A 18 13.56 6.69 7.54
N PRO A 19 14.46 7.59 7.99
CA PRO A 19 15.85 7.62 7.55
C PRO A 19 16.61 6.30 7.82
N GLU A 20 16.20 5.48 8.79
CA GLU A 20 16.79 4.14 9.00
C GLU A 20 16.35 3.11 7.94
N HIS A 21 15.19 3.30 7.31
CA HIS A 21 14.62 2.42 6.29
C HIS A 21 14.81 2.95 4.85
N GLY A 22 15.49 4.09 4.71
CA GLY A 22 15.65 4.89 3.49
C GLY A 22 16.59 4.35 2.39
N VAL A 23 16.80 3.03 2.29
CA VAL A 23 17.64 2.45 1.22
C VAL A 23 17.02 2.69 -0.17
N ALA A 24 15.70 2.91 -0.24
CA ALA A 24 15.00 3.23 -1.50
C ALA A 24 15.35 4.64 -2.03
N ALA A 25 15.49 5.63 -1.15
CA ALA A 25 15.76 7.02 -1.55
C ALA A 25 17.15 7.20 -2.19
N VAL A 26 18.13 6.38 -1.79
CA VAL A 26 19.50 6.45 -2.30
C VAL A 26 19.65 5.79 -3.69
N THR A 27 18.70 4.94 -4.10
CA THR A 27 18.80 4.15 -5.34
C THR A 27 17.97 4.69 -6.51
N GLY A 28 17.29 5.85 -6.35
CA GLY A 28 16.43 6.44 -7.39
C GLY A 28 15.13 5.65 -7.65
N ASN A 29 14.81 4.68 -6.79
CA ASN A 29 13.62 3.86 -6.90
C ASN A 29 12.43 4.49 -6.18
N ARG A 30 11.20 4.22 -6.65
CA ARG A 30 9.95 4.59 -5.97
C ARG A 30 10.00 4.06 -4.52
N ALA A 31 9.75 4.96 -3.56
CA ALA A 31 9.58 4.60 -2.16
C ALA A 31 8.21 3.94 -2.00
N VAL A 32 8.20 2.65 -1.65
CA VAL A 32 6.99 1.83 -1.55
C VAL A 32 7.08 0.90 -0.35
N ARG A 33 5.91 0.44 0.12
CA ARG A 33 5.75 -0.60 1.15
C ARG A 33 4.77 -1.66 0.65
N ALA A 34 4.96 -2.90 1.09
CA ALA A 34 4.01 -3.99 0.93
C ALA A 34 3.03 -4.01 2.11
N TRP A 35 1.73 -3.96 1.84
CA TRP A 35 0.68 -3.98 2.87
C TRP A 35 -0.18 -5.21 2.66
N PHE A 36 -0.32 -6.04 3.70
CA PHE A 36 -1.17 -7.23 3.61
C PHE A 36 -2.65 -6.84 3.48
N ARG A 37 -3.40 -7.62 2.70
CA ARG A 37 -4.84 -7.43 2.50
C ARG A 37 -5.67 -7.90 3.70
N ASP A 38 -5.25 -8.98 4.34
CA ASP A 38 -5.95 -9.57 5.48
C ASP A 38 -5.42 -9.04 6.82
N ILE A 39 -6.33 -8.49 7.63
CA ILE A 39 -6.04 -8.05 8.99
C ILE A 39 -5.56 -9.18 9.89
N ARG A 40 -6.03 -10.40 9.68
CA ARG A 40 -5.61 -11.56 10.48
C ARG A 40 -4.15 -11.89 10.22
N THR A 41 -3.68 -11.76 8.98
CA THR A 41 -2.27 -11.92 8.60
C THR A 41 -1.39 -10.88 9.31
N VAL A 42 -1.83 -9.62 9.34
CA VAL A 42 -1.12 -8.55 10.04
C VAL A 42 -1.09 -8.80 11.56
N GLN A 43 -2.20 -9.23 12.16
CA GLN A 43 -2.25 -9.56 13.59
C GLN A 43 -1.37 -10.78 13.93
N ALA A 44 -1.38 -11.80 13.09
CA ALA A 44 -0.50 -12.95 13.22
C ALA A 44 0.97 -12.52 13.20
N LEU A 45 1.36 -11.63 12.28
CA LEU A 45 2.70 -11.07 12.23
C LEU A 45 3.02 -10.18 13.44
N HIS A 46 2.05 -9.40 13.95
CA HIS A 46 2.22 -8.64 15.20
C HIS A 46 2.51 -9.54 16.39
N SER A 47 1.90 -10.72 16.45
CA SER A 47 2.12 -11.70 17.52
C SER A 47 3.45 -12.47 17.42
N ALA A 48 4.16 -12.37 16.28
CA ALA A 48 5.44 -13.02 16.07
C ALA A 48 6.55 -12.45 16.97
N SER A 49 7.73 -13.09 16.97
CA SER A 49 8.88 -12.59 17.70
C SER A 49 9.32 -11.21 17.18
N PRO A 50 9.95 -10.35 18.01
CA PRO A 50 10.47 -9.07 17.56
C PRO A 50 11.42 -9.19 16.35
N LYS A 51 12.16 -10.30 16.26
CA LYS A 51 13.07 -10.57 15.16
C LYS A 51 12.33 -10.85 13.85
N ILE A 52 11.26 -11.66 13.89
CA ILE A 52 10.43 -11.93 12.71
C ILE A 52 9.77 -10.64 12.23
N ARG A 53 9.16 -9.85 13.13
CA ARG A 53 8.57 -8.55 12.75
C ARG A 53 9.59 -7.65 12.07
N ARG A 54 10.79 -7.55 12.66
CA ARG A 54 11.88 -6.75 12.10
C ARG A 54 12.29 -7.23 10.71
N ILE A 55 12.41 -8.54 10.48
CA ILE A 55 12.72 -9.09 9.16
C ILE A 55 11.71 -8.61 8.11
N PHE A 56 10.41 -8.62 8.41
CA PHE A 56 9.39 -8.16 7.47
C PHE A 56 9.46 -6.63 7.25
N VAL A 57 9.58 -5.85 8.33
CA VAL A 57 9.67 -4.38 8.26
C VAL A 57 10.91 -3.93 7.49
N ASP A 58 12.09 -4.48 7.81
CA ASP A 58 13.37 -4.17 7.15
C ASP A 58 13.36 -4.60 5.66
N SER A 59 12.43 -5.49 5.28
CA SER A 59 12.25 -5.93 3.88
C SER A 59 11.31 -5.02 3.08
N GLY A 60 10.55 -4.14 3.76
CA GLY A 60 9.59 -3.22 3.16
C GLY A 60 8.12 -3.60 3.38
N PHE A 61 7.80 -4.51 4.30
CA PHE A 61 6.42 -4.75 4.70
C PHE A 61 5.95 -3.75 5.76
N SER A 62 4.70 -3.32 5.65
CA SER A 62 3.99 -2.60 6.70
C SER A 62 3.33 -3.59 7.67
N LEU A 63 3.18 -3.19 8.93
CA LEU A 63 2.36 -3.89 9.92
C LEU A 63 0.95 -3.29 10.00
N GLU A 64 0.50 -2.70 8.90
CA GLU A 64 -0.83 -2.15 8.68
C GLU A 64 -1.50 -2.91 7.53
N THR A 65 -2.83 -2.83 7.48
CA THR A 65 -3.63 -3.44 6.42
C THR A 65 -4.06 -2.46 5.37
N HIS A 66 -4.03 -2.90 4.12
CA HIS A 66 -4.66 -2.19 3.00
C HIS A 66 -5.28 -3.20 2.07
N SER A 67 -6.48 -2.92 1.60
CA SER A 67 -7.14 -3.74 0.59
C SER A 67 -7.39 -2.90 -0.65
N SER A 68 -6.75 -3.27 -1.76
CA SER A 68 -7.02 -2.75 -3.10
C SER A 68 -8.35 -3.23 -3.69
N GLY A 69 -9.01 -4.21 -3.04
CA GLY A 69 -10.19 -4.89 -3.59
C GLY A 69 -9.87 -5.91 -4.69
N LEU A 70 -8.59 -6.14 -5.00
CA LEU A 70 -8.17 -7.16 -5.96
C LEU A 70 -8.53 -8.57 -5.46
N PRO A 71 -8.93 -9.48 -6.37
CA PRO A 71 -9.16 -10.88 -6.03
C PRO A 71 -7.91 -11.55 -5.43
N HIS A 72 -8.14 -12.59 -4.64
CA HIS A 72 -7.09 -13.41 -4.06
C HIS A 72 -6.14 -13.95 -5.13
N GLY A 73 -4.83 -13.92 -4.85
CA GLY A 73 -3.79 -14.38 -5.75
C GLY A 73 -3.53 -13.48 -6.96
N LEU A 74 -4.16 -12.30 -7.06
CA LEU A 74 -3.90 -11.31 -8.10
C LEU A 74 -3.19 -10.08 -7.54
N TYR A 75 -2.23 -9.54 -8.29
CA TYR A 75 -1.56 -8.27 -8.00
C TYR A 75 -1.55 -7.36 -9.24
N LEU A 76 -1.43 -6.04 -9.05
CA LEU A 76 -1.39 -5.08 -10.15
C LEU A 76 -0.13 -5.28 -11.01
N PRO A 77 -0.23 -5.35 -12.36
CA PRO A 77 0.93 -5.51 -13.24
C PRO A 77 2.03 -4.45 -13.01
N GLU A 78 1.67 -3.20 -12.76
CA GLU A 78 2.60 -2.10 -12.48
C GLU A 78 3.46 -2.32 -11.24
N ASP A 79 2.99 -3.11 -10.28
CA ASP A 79 3.65 -3.38 -9.02
C ASP A 79 4.63 -4.56 -9.07
N ALA A 80 4.71 -5.27 -10.21
CA ALA A 80 5.52 -6.47 -10.36
C ALA A 80 7.00 -6.27 -9.96
N VAL A 81 7.59 -5.17 -10.41
CA VAL A 81 9.01 -4.84 -10.15
C VAL A 81 9.26 -4.56 -8.68
N ASP A 82 8.36 -3.79 -8.06
CA ASP A 82 8.45 -3.42 -6.65
C ASP A 82 8.19 -4.63 -5.74
N ARG A 83 7.19 -5.45 -6.08
CA ARG A 83 6.91 -6.74 -5.42
C ARG A 83 8.12 -7.66 -5.43
N GLU A 84 8.75 -7.86 -6.59
CA GLU A 84 9.95 -8.69 -6.71
C GLU A 84 11.10 -8.14 -5.84
N ARG A 85 11.28 -6.82 -5.84
CA ARG A 85 12.32 -6.16 -5.03
C ARG A 85 12.12 -6.39 -3.54
N ILE A 86 10.92 -6.23 -3.02
CA ILE A 86 10.58 -6.46 -1.61
C ILE A 86 10.78 -7.93 -1.24
N LEU A 87 10.30 -8.87 -2.06
CA LEU A 87 10.48 -10.30 -1.81
C LEU A 87 11.96 -10.72 -1.80
N LYS A 88 12.77 -10.18 -2.72
CA LYS A 88 14.23 -10.39 -2.72
C LYS A 88 14.87 -9.91 -1.42
N ARG A 89 14.46 -8.75 -0.91
CA ARG A 89 14.93 -8.23 0.40
C ARG A 89 14.48 -9.13 1.54
N LEU A 90 13.24 -9.61 1.52
CA LEU A 90 12.72 -10.55 2.52
C LEU A 90 13.56 -11.81 2.61
N PHE A 91 13.82 -12.47 1.49
CA PHE A 91 14.64 -13.68 1.49
C PHE A 91 16.09 -13.42 1.87
N ALA A 92 16.65 -12.28 1.46
CA ALA A 92 17.98 -11.88 1.90
C ALA A 92 18.04 -11.66 3.43
N ASN A 93 17.06 -10.98 4.01
CA ASN A 93 16.99 -10.71 5.44
C ASN A 93 16.76 -11.99 6.26
N ILE A 94 15.86 -12.87 5.82
CA ILE A 94 15.67 -14.20 6.43
C ILE A 94 16.99 -14.98 6.44
N ARG A 95 17.74 -14.98 5.32
CA ARG A 95 19.02 -15.67 5.22
C ARG A 95 20.10 -15.03 6.11
N ASN A 96 20.18 -13.70 6.14
CA ASN A 96 21.24 -12.98 6.84
C ASN A 96 21.02 -12.96 8.36
N MET A 97 19.78 -12.80 8.82
CA MET A 97 19.43 -12.71 10.24
C MET A 97 19.16 -14.08 10.86
N GLY A 98 18.73 -15.05 10.04
CA GLY A 98 18.31 -16.38 10.47
C GLY A 98 16.97 -16.39 11.22
N VAL A 99 16.21 -17.47 11.07
CA VAL A 99 14.88 -17.64 11.70
C VAL A 99 14.76 -18.91 12.54
N GLN A 100 15.89 -19.58 12.83
CA GLN A 100 15.88 -20.82 13.59
C GLN A 100 15.45 -20.58 15.04
N GLY A 101 14.44 -21.34 15.49
CA GLY A 101 13.89 -21.22 16.85
C GLY A 101 13.04 -19.97 17.08
N GLU A 102 12.81 -19.14 16.06
CA GLU A 102 11.98 -17.96 16.18
C GLU A 102 10.49 -18.30 16.17
N TYR A 103 9.74 -17.61 17.01
CA TYR A 103 8.29 -17.74 17.07
C TYR A 103 7.64 -16.88 15.98
N PHE A 104 6.88 -17.49 15.07
CA PHE A 104 6.15 -16.77 14.03
C PHE A 104 4.74 -16.34 14.46
N GLY A 105 4.34 -16.55 15.71
CA GLY A 105 2.95 -16.30 16.10
C GLY A 105 2.03 -17.33 15.47
N GLU A 106 0.89 -16.86 14.98
CA GLU A 106 0.01 -17.64 14.11
C GLU A 106 0.39 -17.51 12.62
N PHE A 107 1.46 -16.77 12.29
CA PHE A 107 1.86 -16.55 10.90
C PHE A 107 2.43 -17.84 10.32
N ASP A 108 1.78 -18.36 9.28
CA ASP A 108 2.22 -19.55 8.56
C ASP A 108 3.15 -19.15 7.40
N ILE A 109 4.45 -19.28 7.63
CA ILE A 109 5.46 -18.96 6.63
C ILE A 109 5.36 -19.87 5.39
N TRP A 110 4.90 -21.11 5.52
CA TRP A 110 4.80 -22.02 4.39
C TRP A 110 3.64 -21.65 3.49
N GLN A 111 2.49 -21.32 4.08
CA GLN A 111 1.35 -20.81 3.31
C GLN A 111 1.68 -19.47 2.65
N PHE A 112 2.37 -18.55 3.36
CA PHE A 112 2.86 -17.30 2.76
C PHE A 112 3.71 -17.55 1.51
N LEU A 113 4.65 -18.50 1.57
CA LEU A 113 5.52 -18.83 0.44
C LEU A 113 4.74 -19.44 -0.72
N ASP A 114 3.71 -20.25 -0.43
CA ASP A 114 2.84 -20.82 -1.44
C ASP A 114 2.01 -19.73 -2.15
N ASP A 115 1.36 -18.85 -1.38
CA ASP A 115 0.62 -17.70 -1.91
C ASP A 115 1.52 -16.80 -2.77
N VAL A 116 2.74 -16.51 -2.30
CA VAL A 116 3.72 -15.71 -3.07
C VAL A 116 4.07 -16.36 -4.40
N LYS A 117 4.19 -17.69 -4.43
CA LYS A 117 4.53 -18.47 -5.63
C LYS A 117 3.36 -18.59 -6.59
N GLN A 118 2.13 -18.68 -6.08
CA GLN A 118 0.92 -18.84 -6.88
C GLN A 118 0.37 -17.52 -7.43
N ALA A 119 0.66 -16.39 -6.77
CA ALA A 119 0.18 -15.08 -7.15
C ALA A 119 0.59 -14.69 -8.59
N ARG A 120 -0.33 -14.06 -9.31
CA ARG A 120 -0.19 -13.67 -10.73
C ARG A 120 -0.57 -12.22 -10.94
N PRO A 121 -0.01 -11.56 -11.97
CA PRO A 121 -0.49 -10.23 -12.33
C PRO A 121 -1.95 -10.34 -12.77
N GLU A 122 -2.76 -9.35 -12.41
CA GLU A 122 -4.11 -9.20 -12.94
C GLU A 122 -4.03 -9.14 -14.48
N PRO A 123 -4.83 -9.91 -15.22
CA PRO A 123 -4.81 -9.84 -16.67
C PRO A 123 -5.15 -8.42 -17.10
N GLU A 124 -4.22 -7.76 -17.80
CA GLU A 124 -4.52 -6.48 -18.45
C GLU A 124 -5.71 -6.72 -19.38
N ILE A 125 -6.87 -6.16 -19.05
CA ILE A 125 -7.98 -6.08 -19.99
C ILE A 125 -7.52 -5.08 -21.04
N THR A 126 -6.83 -5.58 -22.06
CA THR A 126 -6.58 -4.83 -23.28
C THR A 126 -7.95 -4.60 -23.89
N THR A 127 -8.58 -3.49 -23.51
CA THR A 127 -9.72 -2.98 -24.25
C THR A 127 -9.11 -2.57 -25.59
N ASN A 128 -9.09 -3.52 -26.53
CA ASN A 128 -8.96 -3.22 -27.94
C ASN A 128 -10.14 -2.30 -28.23
N ILE A 129 -9.92 -0.99 -28.06
CA ILE A 129 -10.71 0.03 -28.72
C ILE A 129 -10.39 -0.23 -30.18
N VAL A 130 -11.20 -1.09 -30.78
CA VAL A 130 -11.29 -1.29 -32.21
C VAL A 130 -11.34 0.11 -32.79
N ASP A 131 -10.38 0.34 -33.66
CA ASP A 131 -10.16 1.48 -34.52
C ASP A 131 -11.39 1.72 -35.42
N GLN A 132 -12.53 2.03 -34.82
CA GLN A 132 -13.65 2.69 -35.47
C GLN A 132 -13.41 4.20 -35.39
N THR A 133 -12.26 4.61 -35.93
CA THR A 133 -12.10 5.96 -36.44
C THR A 133 -12.99 6.06 -37.67
N VAL A 134 -14.27 6.33 -37.44
CA VAL A 134 -15.19 6.83 -38.45
C VAL A 134 -14.47 8.00 -39.13
N ALA A 135 -14.21 7.82 -40.41
CA ALA A 135 -13.75 8.87 -41.30
C ALA A 135 -14.70 10.07 -41.17
N MET A 136 -14.28 11.10 -40.43
CA MET A 136 -14.92 12.40 -40.46
C MET A 136 -13.86 13.50 -40.39
N ARG A 137 -13.51 13.98 -41.59
CA ARG A 137 -13.20 15.36 -41.94
C ARG A 137 -12.51 16.20 -40.85
N GLN A 138 -11.21 16.43 -41.06
CA GLN A 138 -10.66 17.77 -40.78
C GLN A 138 -11.50 18.81 -41.53
N PRO A 139 -11.85 19.92 -40.88
CA PRO A 139 -11.09 21.11 -41.22
C PRO A 139 -10.80 22.06 -40.04
N HIS A 140 -9.68 22.76 -40.23
CA HIS A 140 -9.32 24.07 -39.73
C HIS A 140 -8.93 24.27 -38.25
N ALA A 141 -7.64 24.58 -38.14
CA ALA A 141 -7.05 25.40 -37.09
C ALA A 141 -7.84 26.69 -36.85
N SER A 142 -8.17 26.93 -35.58
CA SER A 142 -8.34 28.26 -35.04
C SER A 142 -7.55 28.36 -33.74
N THR A 143 -6.45 29.09 -33.81
CA THR A 143 -5.78 29.71 -32.67
C THR A 143 -6.79 30.41 -31.77
N THR A 144 -6.66 30.36 -30.44
CA THR A 144 -6.69 31.53 -29.54
C THR A 144 -6.87 31.17 -28.05
N LYS A 145 -6.02 31.80 -27.23
CA LYS A 145 -6.13 32.14 -25.79
C LYS A 145 -5.99 31.05 -24.72
N ARG A 146 -4.77 31.00 -24.17
CA ARG A 146 -4.53 31.08 -22.72
C ARG A 146 -5.57 31.99 -22.05
N ARG A 147 -6.33 31.44 -21.10
CA ARG A 147 -6.96 32.20 -20.02
C ARG A 147 -6.71 31.48 -18.70
N SER A 148 -5.81 32.08 -17.93
CA SER A 148 -5.60 31.88 -16.51
C SER A 148 -6.81 32.37 -15.72
N VAL A 149 -7.43 31.49 -14.92
CA VAL A 149 -8.36 31.79 -13.81
C VAL A 149 -8.33 30.54 -12.92
N GLN A 150 -7.43 30.39 -11.95
CA GLN A 150 -7.51 30.85 -10.55
C GLN A 150 -8.93 30.97 -10.01
N TRP A 151 -9.26 30.19 -8.95
CA TRP A 151 -10.44 30.17 -8.05
C TRP A 151 -11.02 28.74 -7.99
N ARG A 152 -11.16 28.02 -6.87
CA ARG A 152 -11.32 28.39 -5.46
C ARG A 152 -10.96 27.18 -4.57
N ILE A 153 -10.17 27.45 -3.53
CA ILE A 153 -10.02 26.63 -2.32
C ILE A 153 -11.14 27.06 -1.35
N GLY A 154 -11.73 26.11 -0.63
CA GLY A 154 -12.76 26.30 0.40
C GLY A 154 -13.88 25.29 0.18
N ILE A 155 -14.01 24.24 0.98
CA ILE A 155 -14.57 24.28 2.34
C ILE A 155 -14.08 23.03 3.09
N ALA A 156 -13.23 23.20 4.11
CA ALA A 156 -12.96 22.16 5.11
C ALA A 156 -12.68 22.75 6.51
N LEU A 157 -13.21 23.94 6.79
CA LEU A 157 -13.07 24.63 8.09
C LEU A 157 -14.40 24.68 8.87
N GLY A 158 -15.29 23.71 8.65
CA GLY A 158 -16.56 23.57 9.38
C GLY A 158 -16.56 22.45 10.42
N LEU A 159 -15.78 21.37 10.20
CA LEU A 159 -15.81 20.18 11.06
C LEU A 159 -14.97 20.31 12.33
N ALA A 160 -13.90 21.11 12.34
CA ALA A 160 -13.01 21.23 13.49
C ALA A 160 -13.65 21.99 14.69
N VAL A 161 -14.52 22.97 14.43
CA VAL A 161 -15.19 23.73 15.51
C VAL A 161 -16.27 22.88 16.20
N MET A 162 -16.94 22.00 15.44
CA MET A 162 -17.99 21.13 16.00
C MET A 162 -17.43 20.08 16.98
N VAL A 163 -16.27 19.50 16.67
CA VAL A 163 -15.61 18.52 17.57
C VAL A 163 -15.15 19.18 18.87
N ILE A 164 -14.59 20.40 18.79
CA ILE A 164 -14.15 21.14 19.99
C ILE A 164 -15.33 21.54 20.88
N ALA A 165 -16.47 21.92 20.30
CA ALA A 165 -17.68 22.25 21.05
C ALA A 165 -18.27 21.02 21.77
N ILE A 166 -18.29 19.84 21.12
CA ILE A 166 -18.75 18.59 21.73
C ILE A 166 -17.82 18.15 22.86
N LEU A 167 -16.50 18.21 22.67
CA LEU A 167 -15.53 17.88 23.71
C LEU A 167 -15.65 18.82 24.92
N ARG A 168 -15.84 20.13 24.70
CA ARG A 168 -16.08 21.11 25.77
C ARG A 168 -17.39 20.86 26.51
N PHE A 169 -18.46 20.48 25.82
CA PHE A 169 -19.75 20.16 26.44
C PHE A 169 -19.67 18.88 27.29
N LEU A 170 -19.02 17.82 26.78
CA LEU A 170 -18.81 16.57 27.52
C LEU A 170 -17.91 16.77 28.76
N ALA A 171 -16.86 17.57 28.64
CA ALA A 171 -15.97 17.88 29.77
C ALA A 171 -16.65 18.73 30.87
N ALA A 172 -17.61 19.58 30.51
CA ALA A 172 -18.38 20.38 31.48
C ALA A 172 -19.52 19.60 32.16
N ALA A 173 -19.99 18.50 31.54
CA ALA A 173 -21.06 17.66 32.06
C ALA A 173 -20.59 16.60 33.08
N GLY A 174 -19.29 16.51 33.38
CA GLY A 174 -18.79 15.67 34.47
C GLY A 174 -19.07 14.18 34.31
N ALA A 175 -19.08 13.66 33.08
CA ALA A 175 -19.24 12.23 32.81
C ALA A 175 -17.87 11.55 32.66
N THR A 176 -17.42 10.91 33.74
CA THR A 176 -16.53 9.76 33.73
C THR A 176 -17.28 8.58 34.35
N PRO A 177 -17.11 7.34 33.88
CA PRO A 177 -17.17 6.86 32.50
C PRO A 177 -18.62 6.55 32.05
#